data_AF-A0A0J6CDR9-F1
#
_entry.id   AF-A0A0J6CDR9-F1
#
_cell.length_a   1.000
_cell.length_b   1.000
_cell.length_c   1.000
_cell.angle_alpha   90.00
_cell.angle_beta   90.00
_cell.angle_gamma   90.00
#
_symmetry.space_group_name_H-M   'P 1'
#
loop_
_entity.id
_entity.type
_entity.pdbx_description
1 polymer ?
#
loop_
_entity_poly.entity_id
_entity_poly.type
_entity_poly.pdbx_seq_one_letter_code
_entity_poly.pdbx_strand_id
1 'polypeptide(L)'
;MDRKNKSALIAQLKETGYKQIPGMRDYYINQTGQVTNIKTGNPLKWIAGRDLIRIENKTYNVPKLILLAFRGEPYRKQKQIAYIDGNKYNISLQNIRYAALCVDLPDTVINETDFVNAIRCYIQVRKRYNRMDNIATMLYLQMITEKRCFFDQYAKAPYINVFQAYLSGFRMSIATTAKEKRIPIKECGIIVRFYINQLIRDIQKDVEIGILAVLPYQPRKKTMTQVLKEYNADRIADGLPPLKIDRRPAIIRYREKWENIKREIENESTE
;
A
#
# COMPACT_ATOMS: atom_id res chain seq x y z
N MET A 1 3.94 -26.54 43.92
CA MET A 1 5.12 -25.99 44.63
C MET A 1 4.63 -25.40 45.94
N ASP A 2 5.30 -25.72 47.05
CA ASP A 2 4.94 -25.19 48.38
C ASP A 2 5.15 -23.66 48.45
N ARG A 3 4.41 -22.98 49.33
CA ARG A 3 4.38 -21.51 49.45
C ARG A 3 5.75 -20.93 49.80
N LYS A 4 6.54 -21.66 50.61
CA LYS A 4 7.91 -21.28 50.99
C LYS A 4 8.85 -21.32 49.79
N ASN A 5 8.78 -22.39 48.98
CA ASN A 5 9.59 -22.55 47.77
C ASN A 5 9.22 -21.52 46.69
N LYS A 6 7.93 -21.21 46.55
CA LYS A 6 7.46 -20.16 45.63
C LYS A 6 8.02 -18.78 46.01
N SER A 7 8.05 -18.46 47.30
CA SER A 7 8.56 -17.16 47.79
C SER A 7 10.06 -17.04 47.59
N ALA A 8 10.81 -18.12 47.86
CA ALA A 8 12.25 -18.18 47.61
C ALA A 8 12.58 -18.01 46.11
N LEU A 9 11.84 -18.69 45.23
CA LEU A 9 12.02 -18.55 43.78
C LEU A 9 11.74 -17.12 43.30
N ILE A 10 10.68 -16.47 43.80
CA ILE A 10 10.39 -15.07 43.45
C ILE A 10 11.54 -14.15 43.88
N ALA A 11 12.10 -14.34 45.07
CA ALA A 11 13.24 -13.57 45.55
C ALA A 11 14.45 -13.74 44.62
N GLN A 12 14.80 -14.99 44.30
CA GLN A 12 15.90 -15.32 43.39
C GLN A 12 15.70 -14.72 41.99
N LEU A 13 14.49 -14.78 41.44
CA LEU A 13 14.17 -14.20 40.14
C LEU A 13 14.35 -12.68 40.15
N LYS A 14 13.88 -11.99 41.19
CA LYS A 14 14.06 -10.54 41.33
C LYS A 14 15.52 -10.14 41.44
N GLU A 15 16.30 -10.90 42.21
CA GLU A 15 17.74 -10.69 42.38
C GLU A 15 18.52 -10.87 41.06
N THR A 16 18.09 -11.82 40.24
CA THR A 16 18.63 -12.06 38.88
C THR A 16 18.05 -11.15 37.80
N GLY A 17 17.36 -10.07 38.18
CA GLY A 17 16.90 -9.02 37.28
C GLY A 17 15.59 -9.33 36.52
N TYR A 18 14.82 -10.34 36.95
CA TYR A 18 13.48 -10.56 36.43
C TYR A 18 12.48 -9.55 37.02
N LYS A 19 11.51 -9.13 36.21
CA LYS A 19 10.33 -8.38 36.63
C LYS A 19 9.06 -9.19 36.40
N GLN A 20 8.08 -9.01 37.28
CA GLN A 20 6.74 -9.57 37.09
C GLN A 20 6.10 -8.93 35.86
N ILE A 21 5.44 -9.73 35.02
CA ILE A 21 4.71 -9.21 33.87
C ILE A 21 3.37 -8.62 34.37
N PRO A 22 3.10 -7.32 34.15
CA PRO A 22 1.83 -6.70 34.52
C PRO A 22 0.62 -7.46 33.94
N GLY A 23 -0.38 -7.73 34.79
CA GLY A 23 -1.56 -8.50 34.41
C GLY A 23 -1.37 -10.02 34.35
N MET A 24 -0.15 -10.54 34.57
CA MET A 24 0.17 -11.97 34.52
C MET A 24 0.89 -12.39 35.82
N ARG A 25 0.10 -12.62 36.89
CA ARG A 25 0.62 -12.74 38.27
C ARG A 25 1.67 -13.85 38.47
N ASP A 26 1.57 -14.94 37.71
CA ASP A 26 2.46 -16.09 37.86
C ASP A 26 3.66 -16.09 36.89
N TYR A 27 3.88 -15.00 36.15
CA TYR A 27 4.91 -14.94 35.12
C TYR A 27 5.88 -13.77 35.34
N TYR A 28 7.16 -14.08 35.21
CA TYR A 28 8.27 -13.15 35.35
C TYR A 28 9.12 -13.19 34.09
N ILE A 29 9.68 -12.05 33.68
CA ILE A 29 10.51 -11.91 32.48
C ILE A 29 11.78 -11.12 32.80
N ASN A 30 12.91 -11.51 32.22
CA ASN A 30 14.16 -10.76 32.32
C ASN A 30 14.42 -9.90 31.05
N GLN A 31 15.49 -9.11 31.06
CA GLN A 31 15.83 -8.22 29.93
C GLN A 31 16.26 -8.96 28.64
N THR A 32 16.55 -10.26 28.71
CA THR A 32 16.89 -11.10 27.56
C THR A 32 15.67 -11.85 27.00
N GLY A 33 14.48 -11.66 27.58
CA GLY A 33 13.24 -12.25 27.09
C GLY A 33 12.95 -13.67 27.58
N GLN A 34 13.70 -14.19 28.54
CA GLN A 34 13.36 -15.45 29.20
C GLN A 34 12.18 -15.23 30.16
N VAL A 35 11.11 -16.01 29.97
CA VAL A 35 9.90 -15.94 30.80
C VAL A 35 9.84 -17.18 31.68
N THR A 36 9.63 -17.01 32.98
CA THR A 36 9.54 -18.10 33.95
C THR A 36 8.16 -18.14 34.59
N ASN A 37 7.58 -19.34 34.68
CA ASN A 37 6.34 -19.58 35.38
C ASN A 37 6.64 -19.99 36.82
N ILE A 38 6.22 -19.19 37.80
CA ILE A 38 6.54 -19.45 39.22
C ILE A 38 5.73 -20.61 39.82
N LYS A 39 4.65 -21.07 39.17
CA LYS A 39 3.89 -22.25 39.61
C LYS A 39 4.66 -23.55 39.35
N THR A 40 5.33 -23.61 38.20
CA THR A 40 6.10 -24.79 37.76
C THR A 40 7.59 -24.65 38.08
N GLY A 41 8.09 -23.42 38.27
CA GLY A 41 9.51 -23.13 38.45
C GLY A 41 10.33 -23.12 37.15
N ASN A 42 9.70 -23.46 36.02
CA ASN A 42 10.41 -23.70 34.77
C ASN A 42 10.33 -22.49 33.83
N PRO A 43 11.41 -22.21 33.07
CA PRO A 43 11.37 -21.26 31.98
C PRO A 43 10.46 -21.80 30.87
N LEU A 44 9.68 -20.90 30.28
CA LEU A 44 8.84 -21.17 29.14
C LEU A 44 9.69 -21.24 27.87
N LYS A 45 9.35 -22.19 27.00
CA LYS A 45 10.00 -22.35 25.70
C LYS A 45 9.45 -21.34 24.70
N TRP A 46 10.34 -20.73 23.95
CA TRP A 46 9.99 -19.92 22.80
C TRP A 46 9.41 -20.79 21.69
N ILE A 47 8.57 -20.20 20.86
CA ILE A 47 8.09 -20.84 19.63
C ILE A 47 9.24 -20.81 18.61
N ALA A 48 9.62 -21.98 18.10
CA ALA A 48 10.77 -22.13 17.21
C ALA A 48 10.74 -21.14 16.04
N GLY A 49 11.86 -20.43 15.84
CA GLY A 49 12.03 -19.45 14.77
C GLY A 49 11.20 -18.16 14.89
N ARG A 50 10.59 -17.89 16.05
CA ARG A 50 9.76 -16.70 16.28
C ARG A 50 10.03 -16.08 17.65
N ASP A 51 9.92 -14.76 17.75
CA ASP A 51 9.98 -14.01 19.02
C ASP A 51 8.65 -14.10 19.80
N LEU A 52 8.07 -15.30 19.84
CA LEU A 52 6.75 -15.57 20.39
C LEU A 52 6.83 -16.61 21.48
N ILE A 53 5.97 -16.46 22.48
CA ILE A 53 5.85 -17.40 23.59
C ILE A 53 4.39 -17.71 23.86
N ARG A 54 4.11 -18.95 24.28
CA ARG A 54 2.78 -19.38 24.67
C ARG A 54 2.64 -19.28 26.18
N ILE A 55 1.73 -18.42 26.63
CA ILE A 55 1.34 -18.29 28.03
C ILE A 55 -0.12 -18.71 28.09
N GLU A 56 -0.38 -19.80 28.81
CA GLU A 56 -1.69 -20.47 28.83
C GLU A 56 -2.14 -20.83 27.39
N ASN A 57 -3.26 -20.28 26.93
CA ASN A 57 -3.82 -20.50 25.59
C ASN A 57 -3.61 -19.33 24.63
N LYS A 58 -2.75 -18.36 24.98
CA LYS A 58 -2.49 -17.17 24.15
C LYS A 58 -1.03 -17.05 23.78
N THR A 59 -0.78 -16.54 22.57
CA THR A 59 0.56 -16.27 22.06
C THR A 59 0.90 -14.80 22.26
N TYR A 60 2.06 -14.54 22.85
CA TYR A 60 2.56 -13.20 23.12
C TYR A 60 3.89 -12.97 22.43
N ASN A 61 4.15 -11.72 22.02
CA ASN A 61 5.44 -11.32 21.48
C ASN A 61 6.38 -10.92 22.62
N VAL A 62 7.57 -11.55 22.65
CA VAL A 62 8.51 -11.43 23.77
C VAL A 62 9.03 -9.99 23.94
N PRO A 63 9.52 -9.29 22.90
CA PRO A 63 9.91 -7.87 23.02
C PRO A 63 8.81 -6.97 23.59
N LYS A 64 7.54 -7.18 23.21
CA LYS A 64 6.41 -6.42 23.78
C LYS A 64 6.20 -6.70 25.27
N LEU A 65 6.42 -7.94 25.71
CA LEU A 65 6.38 -8.29 27.13
C LEU A 65 7.52 -7.63 27.91
N ILE A 66 8.72 -7.53 27.31
CA ILE A 66 9.85 -6.80 27.90
C ILE A 66 9.49 -5.32 28.09
N LEU A 67 8.96 -4.67 27.05
CA LEU A 67 8.52 -3.27 27.15
C LEU A 67 7.43 -3.07 28.21
N LEU A 68 6.46 -3.99 28.29
CA LEU A 68 5.42 -3.97 29.31
C LEU A 68 6.00 -4.10 30.72
N ALA A 69 6.88 -5.07 30.97
CA ALA A 69 7.41 -5.34 32.29
C ALA A 69 8.45 -4.32 32.78
N PHE A 70 9.29 -3.81 31.87
CA PHE A 70 10.41 -2.94 32.24
C PHE A 70 10.14 -1.45 32.04
N ARG A 71 9.34 -1.06 31.04
CA ARG A 71 8.98 0.34 30.76
C ARG A 71 7.53 0.70 31.08
N GLY A 72 6.70 -0.27 31.47
CA GLY A 72 5.27 -0.05 31.71
C GLY A 72 4.48 0.28 30.43
N GLU A 73 5.05 0.07 29.25
CA GLU A 73 4.37 0.36 27.99
C GLU A 73 3.27 -0.70 27.75
N PRO A 74 1.99 -0.32 27.58
CA PRO A 74 0.91 -1.29 27.43
C PRO A 74 1.15 -2.29 26.29
N TYR A 75 0.77 -3.55 26.49
CA TYR A 75 0.89 -4.57 25.44
C TYR A 75 -0.06 -4.27 24.28
N ARG A 76 0.49 -3.93 23.11
CA ARG A 76 -0.30 -3.61 21.91
C ARG A 76 -0.06 -4.65 20.83
N LYS A 77 -1.05 -5.51 20.56
CA LYS A 77 -0.92 -6.60 19.59
C LYS A 77 -0.60 -6.09 18.18
N GLN A 78 -1.17 -4.94 17.79
CA GLN A 78 -1.04 -4.35 16.45
C GLN A 78 0.27 -3.58 16.26
N LYS A 79 0.83 -2.96 17.31
CA LYS A 79 2.06 -2.17 17.18
C LYS A 79 3.26 -3.06 16.84
N GLN A 80 4.07 -2.64 15.87
CA GLN A 80 5.33 -3.31 15.58
C GLN A 80 6.41 -2.90 16.58
N ILE A 81 7.45 -3.73 16.70
CA ILE A 81 8.67 -3.41 17.43
C ILE A 81 9.68 -2.87 16.44
N ALA A 82 10.30 -1.74 16.77
CA ALA A 82 11.45 -1.20 16.07
C ALA A 82 12.72 -1.54 16.85
N TYR A 83 13.73 -1.99 16.12
CA TYR A 83 15.05 -2.35 16.63
C TYR A 83 16.02 -1.21 16.26
N ILE A 84 16.64 -0.59 17.25
CA ILE A 84 17.45 0.63 17.07
C ILE A 84 18.70 0.35 16.21
N ASP A 85 19.32 -0.80 16.42
CA ASP A 85 20.48 -1.29 15.66
C ASP A 85 20.10 -1.98 14.33
N GLY A 86 18.80 -2.11 14.01
CA GLY A 86 18.30 -2.83 12.84
C GLY A 86 18.36 -4.36 12.93
N ASN A 87 18.97 -4.93 13.97
CA ASN A 87 19.07 -6.37 14.19
C ASN A 87 17.87 -6.90 14.98
N LYS A 88 16.96 -7.58 14.27
CA LYS A 88 15.75 -8.17 14.87
C LYS A 88 16.02 -9.23 15.96
N TYR A 89 17.21 -9.81 16.00
CA TYR A 89 17.59 -10.81 17.00
C TYR A 89 18.09 -10.19 18.30
N ASN A 90 18.50 -8.92 18.27
CA ASN A 90 18.88 -8.18 19.47
C ASN A 90 17.63 -7.61 20.14
N ILE A 91 17.01 -8.41 21.00
CA ILE A 91 15.79 -8.00 21.73
C ILE A 91 16.09 -7.29 23.07
N SER A 92 17.33 -6.85 23.29
CA SER A 92 17.70 -6.15 24.52
C SER A 92 16.80 -4.94 24.75
N LEU A 93 16.47 -4.68 26.03
CA LEU A 93 15.57 -3.59 26.41
C LEU A 93 15.98 -2.23 25.83
N GLN A 94 17.28 -1.98 25.69
CA GLN A 94 17.81 -0.72 25.14
C GLN A 94 17.63 -0.64 23.63
N ASN A 95 17.64 -1.77 22.93
CA ASN A 95 17.53 -1.84 21.47
C ASN A 95 16.09 -1.86 20.96
N ILE A 96 15.11 -2.18 21.80
CA ILE A 96 13.71 -2.31 21.37
C ILE A 96 12.86 -1.10 21.80
N ARG A 97 11.91 -0.73 20.94
CA ARG A 97 10.82 0.22 21.24
C ARG A 97 9.60 -0.11 20.39
N TYR A 98 8.41 0.35 20.78
CA TYR A 98 7.30 0.36 19.84
C TYR A 98 7.61 1.26 18.64
N ALA A 99 7.27 0.80 17.45
CA ALA A 99 7.29 1.64 16.26
C ALA A 99 6.37 2.86 16.48
N ALA A 100 6.84 4.02 16.05
CA ALA A 100 6.25 5.32 16.36
C ALA A 100 4.82 5.51 15.80
N LEU A 101 4.42 4.76 14.77
CA LEU A 101 3.09 4.87 14.17
C LEU A 101 2.42 3.49 14.06
N CYS A 102 1.20 3.41 14.57
CA CYS A 102 0.23 2.36 14.25
C CYS A 102 -1.01 3.14 13.83
N VAL A 103 -1.27 3.19 12.53
CA VAL A 103 -2.46 3.85 12.00
C VAL A 103 -3.66 3.01 12.43
N ASP A 104 -4.62 3.66 13.06
CA ASP A 104 -5.87 3.10 13.58
C ASP A 104 -6.99 3.09 12.52
N LEU A 105 -6.61 3.09 11.24
CA LEU A 105 -7.53 2.99 10.10
C LEU A 105 -7.64 1.53 9.65
N PRO A 106 -8.81 1.11 9.14
CA PRO A 106 -8.97 -0.22 8.58
C PRO A 106 -8.09 -0.38 7.33
N ASP A 107 -7.38 -1.50 7.24
CA ASP A 107 -6.66 -1.86 6.03
C ASP A 107 -7.67 -2.30 4.96
N THR A 108 -7.86 -1.46 3.95
CA THR A 108 -8.86 -1.66 2.90
C THR A 108 -8.19 -1.87 1.55
N VAL A 109 -8.88 -2.60 0.68
CA VAL A 109 -8.49 -2.79 -0.73
C VAL A 109 -9.35 -1.84 -1.57
N ILE A 110 -8.78 -1.27 -2.63
CA ILE A 110 -9.52 -0.44 -3.59
C ILE A 110 -10.20 -1.37 -4.59
N ASN A 111 -11.51 -1.27 -4.72
CA ASN A 111 -12.24 -1.95 -5.79
C ASN A 111 -11.99 -1.21 -7.11
N GLU A 112 -11.38 -1.88 -8.09
CA GLU A 112 -11.03 -1.26 -9.37
C GLU A 112 -12.25 -0.81 -10.17
N THR A 113 -13.35 -1.55 -10.14
CA THR A 113 -14.59 -1.17 -10.84
C THR A 113 -15.19 0.10 -10.25
N ASP A 114 -15.27 0.17 -8.92
CA ASP A 114 -15.81 1.33 -8.22
C ASP A 114 -14.91 2.55 -8.40
N PHE A 115 -13.59 2.36 -8.34
CA PHE A 115 -12.61 3.41 -8.60
C PHE A 115 -12.77 4.00 -10.01
N VAL A 116 -12.86 3.15 -11.03
CA VAL A 116 -13.02 3.59 -12.42
C VAL A 116 -14.37 4.28 -12.62
N ASN A 117 -15.44 3.76 -12.03
CA ASN A 117 -16.76 4.39 -12.12
C ASN A 117 -16.81 5.75 -11.40
N ALA A 118 -16.14 5.88 -10.25
CA ALA A 118 -16.02 7.15 -9.54
C ALA A 118 -15.31 8.21 -10.40
N ILE A 119 -14.21 7.85 -11.07
CA ILE A 119 -13.55 8.75 -12.03
C ILE A 119 -14.50 9.10 -13.19
N ARG A 120 -15.23 8.10 -13.71
CA ARG A 120 -16.21 8.28 -14.79
C ARG A 120 -17.39 9.17 -14.44
N CYS A 121 -17.65 9.46 -13.17
CA CYS A 121 -18.64 10.48 -12.80
C CYS A 121 -18.19 11.90 -13.18
N TYR A 122 -16.89 12.11 -13.45
CA TYR A 122 -16.32 13.41 -13.76
C TYR A 122 -15.68 13.51 -15.15
N ILE A 123 -15.13 12.40 -15.67
CA ILE A 123 -14.41 12.41 -16.95
C ILE A 123 -14.56 11.07 -17.70
N GLN A 124 -14.69 11.13 -19.02
CA GLN A 124 -14.67 9.93 -19.85
C GLN A 124 -13.26 9.33 -19.90
N VAL A 125 -13.11 8.07 -19.50
CA VAL A 125 -11.84 7.34 -19.53
C VAL A 125 -11.85 6.24 -20.59
N ARG A 126 -10.68 5.80 -21.05
CA ARG A 126 -10.57 4.68 -21.98
C ARG A 126 -11.10 3.39 -21.33
N LYS A 127 -11.72 2.50 -22.12
CA LYS A 127 -12.27 1.21 -21.63
C LYS A 127 -11.24 0.30 -20.92
N ARG A 128 -9.95 0.42 -21.26
CA ARG A 128 -8.84 -0.34 -20.64
C ARG A 128 -7.96 0.54 -19.75
N TYR A 129 -8.53 1.58 -19.16
CA TYR A 129 -7.82 2.43 -18.21
C TYR A 129 -7.34 1.60 -17.01
N ASN A 130 -6.10 1.84 -16.59
CA ASN A 130 -5.46 1.16 -15.47
C ASN A 130 -5.12 2.20 -14.39
N ARG A 131 -5.58 1.99 -13.16
CA ARG A 131 -5.26 2.86 -12.01
C ARG A 131 -3.76 2.96 -11.72
N MET A 132 -2.96 2.00 -12.16
CA MET A 132 -1.50 2.04 -12.02
C MET A 132 -0.83 2.97 -13.05
N ASP A 133 -1.59 3.58 -13.97
CA ASP A 133 -1.11 4.73 -14.75
C ASP A 133 -1.01 5.94 -13.83
N ASN A 134 0.11 6.03 -13.10
CA ASN A 134 0.30 6.97 -12.02
C ASN A 134 0.12 8.45 -12.44
N ILE A 135 0.38 8.80 -13.70
CA ILE A 135 0.25 10.20 -14.16
C ILE A 135 -1.21 10.53 -14.43
N ALA A 136 -1.90 9.73 -15.25
CA ALA A 136 -3.31 9.98 -15.55
C ALA A 136 -4.17 9.90 -14.29
N THR A 137 -3.91 8.89 -13.45
CA THR A 137 -4.63 8.69 -12.19
C THR A 137 -4.43 9.85 -11.23
N MET A 138 -3.22 10.39 -11.14
CA MET A 138 -2.91 11.57 -10.31
C MET A 138 -3.72 12.78 -10.74
N LEU A 139 -3.71 13.09 -12.05
CA LEU A 139 -4.45 14.23 -12.58
C LEU A 139 -5.96 14.09 -12.33
N TYR A 140 -6.51 12.88 -12.52
CA TYR A 140 -7.93 12.65 -12.25
C TYR A 140 -8.29 12.81 -10.77
N LEU A 141 -7.49 12.23 -9.87
CA LEU A 141 -7.75 12.35 -8.43
C LEU A 141 -7.57 13.78 -7.92
N GLN A 142 -6.57 14.52 -8.40
CA GLN A 142 -6.39 15.94 -8.07
C GLN A 142 -7.62 16.74 -8.51
N MET A 143 -8.01 16.65 -9.79
CA MET A 143 -9.18 17.36 -10.32
C MET A 143 -10.46 17.03 -9.54
N ILE A 144 -10.68 15.76 -9.19
CA ILE A 144 -11.88 15.32 -8.46
C ILE A 144 -11.85 15.83 -7.02
N THR A 145 -10.72 15.71 -6.32
CA THR A 145 -10.60 16.18 -4.93
C THR A 145 -10.75 17.70 -4.83
N GLU A 146 -10.24 18.46 -5.82
CA GLU A 146 -10.46 19.90 -5.95
C GLU A 146 -11.94 20.24 -6.19
N LYS A 147 -12.58 19.62 -7.20
CA LYS A 147 -14.01 19.85 -7.50
C LYS A 147 -14.93 19.58 -6.31
N ARG A 148 -14.57 18.61 -5.48
CA ARG A 148 -15.35 18.23 -4.29
C ARG A 148 -14.95 19.00 -3.03
N CYS A 149 -13.97 19.89 -3.09
CA CYS A 149 -13.36 20.52 -1.90
C CYS A 149 -13.02 19.47 -0.82
N PHE A 150 -12.52 18.31 -1.23
CA PHE A 150 -12.41 17.10 -0.39
C PHE A 150 -11.53 17.36 0.84
N PHE A 151 -10.42 18.08 0.66
CA PHE A 151 -9.51 18.37 1.77
C PHE A 151 -10.11 19.34 2.80
N ASP A 152 -10.99 20.25 2.38
CA ASP A 152 -11.70 21.15 3.29
C ASP A 152 -12.77 20.39 4.07
N GLN A 153 -13.52 19.51 3.37
CA GLN A 153 -14.52 18.65 3.98
C GLN A 153 -13.92 17.73 5.06
N TYR A 154 -12.71 17.21 4.81
CA TYR A 154 -12.01 16.29 5.71
C TYR A 154 -10.85 16.95 6.48
N ALA A 155 -10.83 18.27 6.63
CA ALA A 155 -9.70 19.00 7.23
C ALA A 155 -9.35 18.55 8.65
N LYS A 156 -10.35 18.09 9.43
CA LYS A 156 -10.18 17.59 10.81
C LYS A 156 -9.97 16.08 10.89
N ALA A 157 -10.00 15.36 9.76
CA ALA A 157 -9.87 13.92 9.72
C ALA A 157 -8.41 13.47 9.95
N PRO A 158 -8.18 12.35 10.64
CA PRO A 158 -6.84 11.90 11.00
C PRO A 158 -6.02 11.56 9.76
N TYR A 159 -4.78 12.04 9.70
CA TYR A 159 -3.82 11.78 8.61
C TYR A 159 -4.24 12.28 7.22
N ILE A 160 -5.25 13.17 7.11
CA ILE A 160 -5.67 13.74 5.82
C ILE A 160 -4.51 14.43 5.08
N ASN A 161 -3.61 15.06 5.82
CA ASN A 161 -2.40 15.70 5.31
C ASN A 161 -1.41 14.73 4.63
N VAL A 162 -1.43 13.44 4.98
CA VAL A 162 -0.64 12.39 4.31
C VAL A 162 -1.25 12.10 2.94
N PHE A 163 -2.58 12.00 2.85
CA PHE A 163 -3.26 11.81 1.57
C PHE A 163 -3.13 13.03 0.65
N GLN A 164 -3.20 14.23 1.21
CA GLN A 164 -2.96 15.47 0.46
C GLN A 164 -1.55 15.49 -0.14
N ALA A 165 -0.53 15.15 0.64
CA ALA A 165 0.85 15.08 0.15
C ALA A 165 1.08 13.97 -0.88
N TYR A 166 0.35 12.86 -0.75
CA TYR A 166 0.36 11.79 -1.74
C TYR A 166 -0.14 12.28 -3.11
N LEU A 167 -1.19 13.11 -3.13
CA LEU A 167 -1.71 13.67 -4.37
C LEU A 167 -0.89 14.86 -4.88
N SER A 168 -0.24 15.65 -4.02
CA SER A 168 0.54 16.83 -4.45
C SER A 168 1.94 16.48 -4.99
N GLY A 169 2.43 15.26 -4.76
CA GLY A 169 3.75 14.82 -5.21
C GLY A 169 3.79 14.42 -6.69
N PHE A 170 4.94 14.64 -7.34
CA PHE A 170 5.16 14.15 -8.71
C PHE A 170 5.17 12.61 -8.72
N ARG A 171 4.12 11.99 -9.30
CA ARG A 171 3.94 10.54 -9.55
C ARG A 171 3.34 9.67 -8.42
N MET A 172 2.45 10.18 -7.56
CA MET A 172 1.61 9.35 -6.63
C MET A 172 2.39 8.20 -5.95
N SER A 173 3.53 8.52 -5.33
CA SER A 173 4.45 7.52 -4.78
C SER A 173 4.28 7.36 -3.28
N ILE A 174 3.80 6.19 -2.84
CA ILE A 174 3.67 5.85 -1.40
C ILE A 174 5.03 5.96 -0.70
N ALA A 175 6.11 5.49 -1.34
CA ALA A 175 7.45 5.50 -0.74
C ALA A 175 7.96 6.93 -0.53
N THR A 176 7.73 7.81 -1.51
CA THR A 176 8.14 9.22 -1.43
C THR A 176 7.34 9.95 -0.36
N THR A 177 6.02 9.78 -0.34
CA THR A 177 5.15 10.40 0.67
C THR A 177 5.46 9.90 2.08
N ALA A 178 5.72 8.59 2.24
CA ALA A 178 6.10 8.01 3.52
C ALA A 178 7.40 8.63 4.06
N LYS A 179 8.40 8.83 3.19
CA LYS A 179 9.66 9.50 3.52
C LYS A 179 9.43 10.96 3.94
N GLU A 180 8.65 11.71 3.16
CA GLU A 180 8.35 13.12 3.44
C GLU A 180 7.62 13.30 4.78
N LYS A 181 6.59 12.47 5.03
CA LYS A 181 5.79 12.52 6.26
C LYS A 181 6.41 11.79 7.44
N ARG A 182 7.60 11.19 7.26
CA ARG A 182 8.34 10.43 8.28
C ARG A 182 7.49 9.32 8.92
N ILE A 183 6.72 8.61 8.10
CA ILE A 183 5.87 7.48 8.52
C ILE A 183 6.32 6.19 7.83
N PRO A 184 6.04 4.99 8.38
CA PRO A 184 6.36 3.74 7.70
C PRO A 184 5.57 3.60 6.38
N ILE A 185 6.21 3.02 5.36
CA ILE A 185 5.63 2.82 4.01
C ILE A 185 4.29 2.07 4.08
N LYS A 186 4.22 1.02 4.92
CA LYS A 186 3.00 0.23 5.10
C LYS A 186 1.83 1.09 5.58
N GLU A 187 2.08 1.91 6.60
CA GLU A 187 1.09 2.79 7.22
C GLU A 187 0.64 3.88 6.24
N CYS A 188 1.57 4.46 5.48
CA CYS A 188 1.25 5.40 4.40
C CYS A 188 0.31 4.75 3.36
N GLY A 189 0.57 3.50 2.99
CA GLY A 189 -0.30 2.75 2.07
C GLY A 189 -1.70 2.54 2.62
N ILE A 190 -1.86 2.25 3.92
CA ILE A 190 -3.16 2.11 4.58
C ILE A 190 -3.93 3.44 4.51
N ILE A 191 -3.29 4.55 4.88
CA ILE A 191 -3.91 5.89 4.87
C ILE A 191 -4.40 6.25 3.46
N VAL A 192 -3.55 6.04 2.43
CA VAL A 192 -3.88 6.36 1.04
C VAL A 192 -5.07 5.53 0.55
N ARG A 193 -5.08 4.20 0.79
CA ARG A 193 -6.19 3.33 0.37
C ARG A 193 -7.49 3.70 1.09
N PHE A 194 -7.41 4.03 2.38
CA PHE A 194 -8.55 4.48 3.16
C PHE A 194 -9.20 5.72 2.52
N TYR A 195 -8.42 6.77 2.24
CA TYR A 195 -8.98 8.01 1.69
C TYR A 195 -9.43 7.90 0.23
N ILE A 196 -8.78 7.06 -0.59
CA ILE A 196 -9.30 6.75 -1.93
C ILE A 196 -10.68 6.08 -1.82
N ASN A 197 -10.81 5.10 -0.93
CA ASN A 197 -12.10 4.44 -0.70
C ASN A 197 -13.15 5.39 -0.12
N GLN A 198 -12.75 6.34 0.73
CA GLN A 198 -13.67 7.36 1.25
C GLN A 198 -14.17 8.26 0.11
N LEU A 199 -13.28 8.73 -0.76
CA LEU A 199 -13.64 9.51 -1.95
C LEU A 199 -14.61 8.75 -2.87
N ILE A 200 -14.35 7.46 -3.12
CA ILE A 200 -15.25 6.60 -3.90
C ILE A 200 -16.64 6.54 -3.26
N ARG A 201 -16.72 6.30 -1.95
CA ARG A 201 -18.01 6.20 -1.24
C ARG A 201 -18.81 7.49 -1.31
N ASP A 202 -18.14 8.63 -1.15
CA ASP A 202 -18.80 9.93 -1.24
C ASP A 202 -19.38 10.17 -2.64
N ILE A 203 -18.66 9.77 -3.70
CA ILE A 203 -19.13 9.84 -5.09
C ILE A 203 -20.27 8.84 -5.34
N GLN A 204 -20.18 7.62 -4.81
CA GLN A 204 -21.23 6.61 -4.95
C GLN A 204 -22.54 7.08 -4.31
N LYS A 205 -22.48 7.70 -3.13
CA LYS A 205 -23.67 8.29 -2.49
C LYS A 205 -24.33 9.33 -3.38
N ASP A 206 -23.55 10.21 -4.01
CA ASP A 206 -24.07 11.21 -4.93
C ASP A 206 -24.72 10.58 -6.19
N VAL A 207 -24.20 9.44 -6.64
CA VAL A 207 -24.84 8.67 -7.72
C VAL A 207 -26.15 8.05 -7.26
N GLU A 208 -26.20 7.47 -6.06
CA GLU A 208 -27.41 6.85 -5.49
C GLU A 208 -28.55 7.86 -5.32
N ILE A 209 -28.24 9.11 -4.94
CA ILE A 209 -29.22 10.19 -4.80
C ILE A 209 -29.42 10.99 -6.10
N GLY A 210 -28.80 10.59 -7.21
CA GLY A 210 -29.03 11.17 -8.53
C GLY A 210 -28.33 12.50 -8.83
N ILE A 211 -27.39 12.95 -7.99
CA ILE A 211 -26.58 14.16 -8.24
C ILE A 211 -25.56 13.90 -9.35
N LEU A 212 -24.96 12.70 -9.37
CA LEU A 212 -23.97 12.31 -10.36
C LEU A 212 -24.46 11.14 -11.22
N ALA A 213 -23.94 11.06 -12.44
CA ALA A 213 -24.17 9.93 -13.33
C ALA A 213 -22.83 9.44 -13.88
N VAL A 214 -22.71 8.11 -14.06
CA VAL A 214 -21.50 7.50 -14.60
C VAL A 214 -21.43 7.75 -16.12
N LEU A 215 -20.48 8.58 -16.56
CA LEU A 215 -20.30 8.89 -17.99
C LEU A 215 -19.89 7.64 -18.78
N PRO A 216 -20.23 7.54 -20.07
CA PRO A 216 -19.74 6.44 -20.91
C PRO A 216 -18.21 6.45 -21.01
N TYR A 217 -17.64 5.31 -21.39
CA TYR A 217 -16.22 5.26 -21.71
C TYR A 217 -15.90 6.17 -22.91
N GLN A 218 -14.67 6.69 -22.93
CA GLN A 218 -14.16 7.46 -24.06
C GLN A 218 -14.33 6.63 -25.34
N PRO A 219 -14.91 7.22 -26.41
CA PRO A 219 -15.09 6.52 -27.67
C PRO A 219 -13.74 6.05 -28.20
N ARG A 220 -13.71 4.85 -28.77
CA ARG A 220 -12.49 4.33 -29.39
C ARG A 220 -12.11 5.25 -30.55
N LYS A 221 -10.83 5.59 -30.65
CA LYS A 221 -10.31 6.25 -31.86
C LYS A 221 -10.65 5.35 -33.06
N LYS A 222 -11.31 5.92 -34.07
CA LYS A 222 -11.62 5.21 -35.31
C LYS A 222 -10.32 4.72 -35.93
N THR A 223 -10.31 3.50 -36.43
CA THR A 223 -9.16 2.99 -37.18
C THR A 223 -9.07 3.72 -38.52
N MET A 224 -7.88 3.79 -39.13
CA MET A 224 -7.72 4.39 -40.47
C MET A 224 -8.66 3.75 -41.50
N THR A 225 -8.93 2.45 -41.37
CA THR A 225 -9.90 1.74 -42.21
C THR A 225 -11.34 2.21 -41.99
N GLN A 226 -11.75 2.47 -40.75
CA GLN A 226 -13.07 3.00 -40.44
C GLN A 226 -13.23 4.43 -40.94
N VAL A 227 -12.22 5.28 -40.72
CA VAL A 227 -12.17 6.65 -41.26
C VAL A 227 -12.27 6.62 -42.79
N LEU A 228 -11.52 5.74 -43.45
CA LEU A 228 -11.58 5.64 -44.91
C LEU A 228 -12.92 5.08 -45.41
N LYS A 229 -13.53 4.15 -44.68
CA LYS A 229 -14.86 3.62 -45.05
C LYS A 229 -15.92 4.71 -45.02
N GLU A 230 -15.90 5.56 -43.98
CA GLU A 230 -16.79 6.72 -43.88
C GLU A 230 -16.52 7.72 -45.01
N TYR A 231 -15.26 8.10 -45.21
CA TYR A 231 -14.87 9.00 -46.29
C TYR A 231 -15.23 8.48 -47.69
N ASN A 232 -15.10 7.18 -47.93
CA ASN A 232 -15.49 6.57 -49.20
C ASN A 232 -17.01 6.51 -49.39
N ALA A 233 -17.80 6.44 -48.31
CA ALA A 233 -19.26 6.52 -48.40
C ALA A 233 -19.67 7.92 -48.90
N ASP A 234 -19.03 8.96 -48.36
CA ASP A 234 -19.25 10.35 -48.80
C ASP A 234 -18.82 10.54 -50.26
N ARG A 235 -17.63 10.03 -50.64
CA ARG A 235 -17.15 10.08 -52.04
C ARG A 235 -18.10 9.40 -53.04
N ILE A 236 -18.66 8.24 -52.67
CA ILE A 236 -19.61 7.53 -53.54
C ILE A 236 -20.90 8.34 -53.69
N ALA A 237 -21.38 8.99 -52.63
CA ALA A 237 -22.53 9.90 -52.70
C ALA A 237 -22.25 11.09 -53.64
N ASP A 238 -20.99 11.56 -53.68
CA ASP A 238 -20.53 12.62 -54.59
C ASP A 238 -20.15 12.12 -56.00
N GLY A 239 -20.41 10.84 -56.33
CA GLY A 239 -20.09 10.25 -57.63
C GLY A 239 -18.61 9.99 -57.89
N LEU A 240 -17.75 10.11 -56.88
CA LEU A 240 -16.31 9.89 -56.97
C LEU A 240 -15.94 8.44 -56.62
N PRO A 241 -14.91 7.86 -57.27
CA PRO A 241 -14.47 6.51 -56.96
C PRO A 241 -13.85 6.42 -55.56
N PRO A 242 -14.05 5.30 -54.84
CA PRO A 242 -13.53 5.09 -53.51
C PRO A 242 -12.00 4.96 -53.51
N LEU A 243 -11.35 5.51 -52.50
CA LEU A 243 -9.93 5.35 -52.25
C LEU A 243 -9.65 3.95 -51.69
N LYS A 244 -8.61 3.28 -52.21
CA LYS A 244 -8.16 1.98 -51.70
C LYS A 244 -6.98 2.18 -50.75
N ILE A 245 -6.97 1.43 -49.64
CA ILE A 245 -5.75 1.25 -48.84
C ILE A 245 -4.95 0.16 -49.53
N ASP A 246 -3.78 0.50 -50.05
CA ASP A 246 -2.79 -0.52 -50.38
C ASP A 246 -2.38 -1.23 -49.09
N ARG A 247 -2.86 -2.47 -48.92
CA ARG A 247 -2.30 -3.37 -47.90
C ARG A 247 -0.88 -3.68 -48.32
N ARG A 248 0.10 -2.86 -47.93
CA ARG A 248 1.51 -3.21 -48.14
C ARG A 248 1.77 -4.54 -47.43
N PRO A 249 2.14 -5.63 -48.13
CA PRO A 249 2.46 -6.88 -47.47
C PRO A 249 3.69 -6.67 -46.57
N ALA A 250 3.65 -7.21 -45.35
CA ALA A 250 4.68 -7.04 -44.33
C ALA A 250 6.10 -7.37 -44.85
N ILE A 251 6.18 -8.28 -45.83
CA ILE A 251 7.40 -8.73 -46.50
C ILE A 251 8.17 -7.57 -47.18
N ILE A 252 7.48 -6.60 -47.79
CA ILE A 252 8.14 -5.48 -48.49
C ILE A 252 8.87 -4.56 -47.50
N ARG A 253 8.28 -4.32 -46.32
CA ARG A 253 8.92 -3.51 -45.27
C ARG A 253 10.19 -4.16 -44.70
N TYR A 254 10.25 -5.48 -44.61
CA TYR A 254 11.46 -6.17 -44.14
C TYR A 254 12.58 -6.16 -45.18
N ARG A 255 12.24 -6.27 -46.47
CA ARG A 255 13.22 -6.24 -47.57
C ARG A 255 13.87 -4.86 -47.72
N GLU A 256 13.08 -3.79 -47.69
CA GLU A 256 13.59 -2.41 -47.72
C GLU A 256 14.50 -2.10 -46.52
N LYS A 257 14.11 -2.59 -45.32
CA LYS A 257 14.92 -2.42 -44.11
C LYS A 257 16.26 -3.18 -44.20
N TRP A 258 16.26 -4.38 -44.75
CA TRP A 258 17.48 -5.16 -44.99
C TRP A 258 18.39 -4.53 -46.05
N GLU A 259 17.84 -4.01 -47.15
CA GLU A 259 18.64 -3.34 -48.20
C GLU A 259 19.22 -2.00 -47.74
N ASN A 260 18.56 -1.28 -46.83
CA ASN A 260 19.12 -0.08 -46.20
C ASN A 260 20.26 -0.43 -45.24
N ILE A 261 20.08 -1.44 -44.37
CA ILE A 261 21.15 -1.92 -43.47
C ILE A 261 22.35 -2.42 -44.28
N LYS A 262 22.11 -3.11 -45.40
CA LYS A 262 23.18 -3.59 -46.28
C LYS A 262 23.98 -2.43 -46.90
N ARG A 263 23.29 -1.38 -47.35
CA ARG A 263 23.95 -0.15 -47.86
C ARG A 263 24.70 0.62 -46.79
N GLU A 264 24.18 0.70 -45.57
CA GLU A 264 24.90 1.31 -44.43
C GLU A 264 26.20 0.55 -44.13
N ILE A 265 26.15 -0.78 -44.10
CA ILE A 265 27.34 -1.63 -43.90
C ILE A 265 28.34 -1.48 -45.05
N GLU A 266 27.88 -1.46 -46.31
CA GLU A 266 28.75 -1.30 -47.49
C GLU A 266 29.44 0.08 -47.49
N ASN A 267 28.74 1.14 -47.07
CA ASN A 267 29.31 2.49 -46.96
C ASN A 267 30.29 2.64 -45.79
N GLU A 268 30.05 1.99 -44.65
CA GLU A 268 31.00 1.97 -43.51
C GLU A 268 32.25 1.12 -43.78
N SER A 269 32.22 0.24 -44.78
CA SER A 269 33.35 -0.63 -45.16
C SER A 269 34.28 -0.01 -46.22
N THR A 270 33.96 1.19 -46.71
CA THR A 270 34.73 1.90 -47.75
C THR A 270 35.36 3.22 -47.29
N GLU A 271 35.30 3.54 -45.99
CA GLU A 271 36.14 4.53 -45.29
C GLU A 271 37.25 3.84 -44.48
#